data_AF-A0A8R7VB77-F1
#
_entry.id   AF-A0A8R7VB77-F1
#
_cell.length_a   1.000
_cell.length_b   1.000
_cell.length_c   1.000
_cell.angle_alpha   90.00
_cell.angle_beta   90.00
_cell.angle_gamma   90.00
#
_symmetry.space_group_name_H-M   'P 1'
#
loop_
_entity.id
_entity.type
_entity.pdbx_description
1 polymer ?
#
loop_
_entity_poly.entity_id
_entity_poly.type
_entity_poly.pdbx_seq_one_letter_code
_entity_poly.pdbx_strand_id
1 'polypeptide(L)'
;MTTHKVGAAEFEIITEKIHKCSPAELLDHAKQFNDFFSACPDAFDGLKRLWLCNMRFGESDIPNILSTCKLLESLHLTNCDSGMNSVLQLEHAKLTELEVDFGKFEIVELTCLPKLQRVSYKGWFNSHKGPLYFGFVPQLSKLRLTKIGTRPTRTLELSQLLANVPYIDNLHLDFQSEKIWVLPESPKLLRPVLS
;
A
#
# COMPACT_ATOMS: atom_id res chain seq x y z
N MET A 1 -21.61 14.51 -30.60
CA MET A 1 -20.69 13.43 -30.17
C MET A 1 -21.28 12.77 -28.94
N THR A 2 -21.64 11.50 -29.03
CA THR A 2 -22.16 10.71 -27.91
C THR A 2 -21.01 10.42 -26.94
N THR A 3 -21.04 11.04 -25.76
CA THR A 3 -20.14 10.70 -24.65
C THR A 3 -20.55 9.36 -24.10
N HIS A 4 -19.91 8.28 -24.56
CA HIS A 4 -20.04 6.97 -23.95
C HIS A 4 -19.43 7.05 -22.54
N LYS A 5 -20.27 7.05 -21.50
CA LYS A 5 -19.81 6.98 -20.10
C LYS A 5 -19.20 5.59 -19.86
N VAL A 6 -17.88 5.52 -19.74
CA VAL A 6 -17.19 4.33 -19.22
C VAL A 6 -17.57 4.20 -17.74
N GLY A 7 -18.23 3.09 -17.37
CA GLY A 7 -18.78 2.90 -16.02
C GLY A 7 -17.73 2.66 -14.93
N ALA A 8 -16.62 2.00 -15.28
CA ALA A 8 -15.45 1.78 -14.43
C ALA A 8 -14.24 1.48 -15.31
N ALA A 9 -13.14 2.22 -15.13
CA ALA A 9 -11.87 1.94 -15.78
C ALA A 9 -10.89 1.31 -14.79
N GLU A 10 -10.12 0.34 -15.27
CA GLU A 10 -9.09 -0.38 -14.52
C GLU A 10 -7.86 -0.53 -15.39
N PHE A 11 -6.70 -0.12 -14.86
CA PHE A 11 -5.41 -0.22 -15.52
C PHE A 11 -4.51 -1.12 -14.70
N GLU A 12 -3.96 -2.12 -15.37
CA GLU A 12 -2.89 -2.97 -14.87
C GLU A 12 -1.66 -2.67 -15.72
N ILE A 13 -0.65 -2.04 -15.10
CA ILE A 13 0.61 -1.67 -15.76
C ILE A 13 1.70 -2.56 -15.19
N ILE A 14 1.79 -3.73 -15.81
CA ILE A 14 2.77 -4.76 -15.51
C ILE A 14 4.00 -4.62 -16.41
N THR A 15 5.17 -4.92 -15.87
CA THR A 15 6.41 -4.98 -16.63
C THR A 15 6.74 -6.44 -16.96
N GLU A 16 7.41 -6.68 -18.08
CA GLU A 16 7.67 -8.04 -18.60
C GLU A 16 8.48 -8.92 -17.64
N LYS A 17 9.23 -8.33 -16.70
CA LYS A 17 10.06 -9.06 -15.73
C LYS A 17 9.28 -9.37 -14.45
N ILE A 18 8.86 -10.62 -14.33
CA ILE A 18 8.20 -11.13 -13.12
C ILE A 18 9.20 -11.28 -11.95
N HIS A 19 10.50 -11.48 -12.22
CA HIS A 19 11.52 -11.68 -11.17
C HIS A 19 12.84 -10.91 -11.40
N LYS A 20 13.17 -10.08 -10.39
CA LYS A 20 14.41 -9.30 -10.19
C LYS A 20 14.70 -8.22 -11.24
N CYS A 21 14.07 -7.06 -11.08
CA CYS A 21 14.54 -5.81 -11.68
C CYS A 21 15.76 -5.26 -10.93
N SER A 22 16.74 -4.78 -11.67
CA SER A 22 17.83 -3.96 -11.13
C SER A 22 17.30 -2.59 -10.68
N PRO A 23 18.01 -1.89 -9.78
CA PRO A 23 17.62 -0.54 -9.38
C PRO A 23 17.47 0.44 -10.56
N ALA A 24 18.29 0.31 -11.61
CA ALA A 24 18.19 1.14 -12.81
C ALA A 24 16.92 0.83 -13.60
N GLU A 25 16.58 -0.45 -13.78
CA GLU A 25 15.34 -0.84 -14.47
C GLU A 25 14.09 -0.35 -13.73
N LEU A 26 14.08 -0.41 -12.39
CA LEU A 26 12.96 0.12 -11.60
C LEU A 26 12.75 1.63 -11.84
N LEU A 27 13.84 2.39 -11.98
CA LEU A 27 13.79 3.82 -12.31
C LEU A 27 13.32 4.06 -13.75
N ASP A 28 13.81 3.27 -14.70
CA ASP A 28 13.41 3.37 -16.10
C ASP A 28 11.93 3.05 -16.29
N HIS A 29 11.40 2.04 -15.60
CA HIS A 29 9.98 1.71 -15.61
C HIS A 29 9.13 2.82 -15.00
N ALA A 30 9.55 3.38 -13.85
CA ALA A 30 8.85 4.50 -13.23
C ALA A 30 8.83 5.71 -14.16
N LYS A 31 9.95 6.01 -14.82
CA LYS A 31 10.04 7.09 -15.81
C LYS A 31 9.08 6.87 -16.98
N GLN A 32 9.07 5.68 -17.58
CA GLN A 32 8.16 5.36 -18.69
C GLN A 32 6.69 5.48 -18.28
N PHE A 33 6.34 5.01 -17.08
CA PHE A 33 5.00 5.17 -16.54
C PHE A 33 4.67 6.66 -16.34
N ASN A 34 5.57 7.44 -15.74
CA ASN A 34 5.36 8.88 -15.52
C ASN A 34 5.22 9.66 -16.84
N ASP A 35 6.00 9.31 -17.86
CA ASP A 35 5.89 9.88 -19.21
C ASP A 35 4.51 9.56 -19.83
N PHE A 36 4.03 8.31 -19.69
CA PHE A 36 2.68 7.91 -20.13
C PHE A 36 1.57 8.62 -19.34
N PHE A 37 1.70 8.65 -18.03
CA PHE A 37 0.74 9.25 -17.11
C PHE A 37 0.56 10.75 -17.37
N SER A 38 1.67 11.47 -17.58
CA SER A 38 1.66 12.90 -17.88
C SER A 38 1.14 13.23 -19.28
N ALA A 39 1.28 12.32 -20.25
CA ALA A 39 0.78 12.51 -21.60
C ALA A 39 -0.75 12.41 -21.73
N CYS A 40 -1.43 11.74 -20.79
CA CYS A 40 -2.89 11.52 -20.87
C CYS A 40 -3.60 11.55 -19.50
N PRO A 41 -3.56 12.67 -18.76
CA PRO A 41 -4.12 12.74 -17.41
C PRO A 41 -5.64 12.48 -17.36
N ASP A 42 -6.38 12.87 -18.41
CA ASP A 42 -7.84 12.66 -18.50
C ASP A 42 -8.23 11.17 -18.49
N ALA A 43 -7.35 10.29 -19.00
CA ALA A 43 -7.59 8.85 -18.94
C ALA A 43 -7.51 8.30 -17.50
N PHE A 44 -6.77 8.98 -16.63
CA PHE A 44 -6.56 8.59 -15.24
C PHE A 44 -7.57 9.23 -14.28
N ASP A 45 -8.16 10.38 -14.61
CA ASP A 45 -9.16 11.06 -13.77
C ASP A 45 -10.37 10.16 -13.43
N GLY A 46 -10.78 9.34 -14.41
CA GLY A 46 -11.87 8.37 -14.27
C GLY A 46 -11.45 6.98 -13.75
N LEU A 47 -10.17 6.78 -13.44
CA LEU A 47 -9.63 5.46 -13.10
C LEU A 47 -10.08 5.03 -11.70
N LYS A 48 -10.59 3.81 -11.58
CA LYS A 48 -11.04 3.24 -10.30
C LYS A 48 -10.06 2.25 -9.70
N ARG A 49 -9.29 1.53 -10.53
CA ARG A 49 -8.34 0.54 -10.06
C ARG A 49 -7.02 0.70 -10.80
N LEU A 50 -5.93 0.75 -10.04
CA LEU A 50 -4.58 0.91 -10.56
C LEU A 50 -3.66 -0.13 -9.93
N TRP A 51 -3.03 -0.93 -10.77
CA TRP A 51 -1.96 -1.84 -10.37
C TRP A 51 -0.65 -1.47 -11.05
N LEU A 52 0.38 -1.17 -10.25
CA LEU A 52 1.73 -0.85 -10.70
C LEU A 52 2.72 -1.92 -10.22
N CYS A 53 3.58 -2.38 -11.13
CA CYS A 53 4.60 -3.38 -10.84
C CYS A 53 6.02 -2.91 -11.16
N ASN A 54 6.98 -3.26 -10.31
CA ASN A 54 8.43 -3.09 -10.53
C ASN A 54 8.84 -1.64 -10.86
N MET A 55 8.46 -0.70 -10.01
CA MET A 55 8.78 0.73 -10.17
C MET A 55 9.46 1.31 -8.93
N ARG A 56 10.47 2.14 -9.15
CA ARG A 56 11.06 3.00 -8.11
C ARG A 56 10.56 4.42 -8.30
N PHE A 57 9.61 4.82 -7.47
CA PHE A 57 8.96 6.12 -7.53
C PHE A 57 9.84 7.22 -6.93
N GLY A 58 9.81 8.40 -7.52
CA GLY A 58 10.23 9.64 -6.89
C GLY A 58 9.30 10.03 -5.74
N GLU A 59 9.73 10.98 -4.90
CA GLU A 59 8.97 11.43 -3.72
C GLU A 59 7.56 11.95 -4.08
N SER A 60 7.41 12.55 -5.27
CA SER A 60 6.17 13.17 -5.72
C SER A 60 5.28 12.25 -6.56
N ASP A 61 5.78 11.10 -7.02
CA ASP A 61 5.10 10.32 -8.06
C ASP A 61 3.76 9.77 -7.55
N ILE A 62 3.76 9.04 -6.43
CA ILE A 62 2.53 8.50 -5.84
C ILE A 62 1.54 9.62 -5.43
N PRO A 63 1.96 10.69 -4.74
CA PRO A 63 1.08 11.84 -4.49
C PRO A 63 0.44 12.44 -5.76
N ASN A 64 1.20 12.54 -6.85
CA ASN A 64 0.70 13.02 -8.14
C ASN A 64 -0.32 12.05 -8.76
N ILE A 65 -0.09 10.74 -8.64
CA ILE A 65 -1.05 9.71 -9.06
C ILE A 65 -2.35 9.83 -8.28
N LEU A 66 -2.28 9.89 -6.95
CA LEU A 66 -3.46 9.97 -6.08
C LEU A 66 -4.26 11.25 -6.29
N SER A 67 -3.59 12.38 -6.53
CA SER A 67 -4.28 13.65 -6.78
C SER A 67 -4.96 13.72 -8.16
N THR A 68 -4.40 13.04 -9.17
CA THR A 68 -4.98 13.00 -10.52
C THR A 68 -6.11 11.98 -10.61
N CYS A 69 -5.95 10.78 -10.04
CA CYS A 69 -6.91 9.68 -10.11
C CYS A 69 -8.09 9.88 -9.13
N LYS A 70 -8.92 10.90 -9.31
CA LYS A 70 -9.94 11.34 -8.32
C LYS A 70 -10.98 10.27 -7.95
N LEU A 71 -11.19 9.27 -8.80
CA LEU A 71 -12.13 8.17 -8.60
C LEU A 71 -11.46 6.86 -8.15
N LEU A 72 -10.17 6.88 -7.79
CA LEU A 72 -9.42 5.68 -7.43
C LEU A 72 -9.99 5.02 -6.16
N GLU A 73 -10.45 3.79 -6.32
CA GLU A 73 -11.05 2.92 -5.31
C GLU A 73 -10.08 1.81 -4.86
N SER A 74 -9.15 1.36 -5.73
CA SER A 74 -8.13 0.35 -5.42
C SER A 74 -6.75 0.75 -5.94
N LEU A 75 -5.74 0.61 -5.09
CA LEU A 75 -4.33 0.77 -5.45
C LEU A 75 -3.56 -0.50 -5.08
N HIS A 76 -2.88 -1.08 -6.06
CA HIS A 76 -2.00 -2.24 -5.89
C HIS A 76 -0.58 -1.89 -6.33
N LEU A 77 0.38 -2.12 -5.45
CA LEU A 77 1.81 -1.92 -5.71
C LEU A 77 2.54 -3.24 -5.53
N THR A 78 3.23 -3.73 -6.56
CA THR A 78 4.03 -4.96 -6.48
C THR A 78 5.49 -4.68 -6.81
N ASN A 79 6.41 -5.09 -5.93
CA ASN A 79 7.85 -4.84 -6.07
C ASN A 79 8.19 -3.34 -6.29
N CYS A 80 7.43 -2.45 -5.66
CA CYS A 80 7.64 -1.00 -5.73
C CYS A 80 8.42 -0.48 -4.52
N ASP A 81 9.18 0.61 -4.72
CA ASP A 81 9.83 1.35 -3.64
C ASP A 81 9.97 2.84 -4.01
N SER A 82 10.42 3.68 -3.06
CA SER A 82 10.81 5.07 -3.35
C SER A 82 12.24 5.35 -2.91
N GLY A 83 13.13 4.36 -3.08
CA GLY A 83 14.51 4.42 -2.61
C GLY A 83 14.70 3.96 -1.16
N MET A 84 15.93 4.14 -0.66
CA MET A 84 16.30 3.68 0.69
C MET A 84 15.58 4.47 1.77
N ASN A 85 15.11 3.77 2.80
CA ASN A 85 14.41 4.35 3.94
C ASN A 85 13.20 5.22 3.52
N SER A 86 12.53 4.84 2.44
CA SER A 86 11.43 5.61 1.89
C SER A 86 10.14 5.48 2.70
N VAL A 87 9.41 6.58 2.82
CA VAL A 87 8.08 6.62 3.41
C VAL A 87 7.05 6.70 2.29
N LEU A 88 6.10 5.78 2.28
CA LEU A 88 4.95 5.85 1.37
C LEU A 88 3.78 6.52 2.09
N GLN A 89 3.56 7.80 1.85
CA GLN A 89 2.43 8.54 2.41
C GLN A 89 1.23 8.48 1.46
N LEU A 90 0.05 8.17 2.00
CA LEU A 90 -1.18 7.98 1.23
C LEU A 90 -2.33 8.82 1.79
N GLU A 91 -2.89 9.66 0.93
CA GLU A 91 -4.11 10.43 1.17
C GLU A 91 -5.03 10.35 -0.04
N HIS A 92 -6.28 9.93 0.17
CA HIS A 92 -7.24 9.79 -0.92
C HIS A 92 -8.68 9.63 -0.41
N ALA A 93 -9.62 10.41 -0.97
CA ALA A 93 -11.00 10.47 -0.49
C ALA A 93 -11.87 9.26 -0.91
N LYS A 94 -11.45 8.50 -1.93
CA LYS A 94 -12.22 7.39 -2.52
C LYS A 94 -11.57 6.03 -2.37
N LEU A 95 -10.32 5.95 -1.91
CA LEU A 95 -9.60 4.69 -1.86
C LEU A 95 -10.25 3.78 -0.81
N THR A 96 -10.64 2.60 -1.26
CA THR A 96 -11.30 1.55 -0.45
C THR A 96 -10.37 0.38 -0.17
N GLU A 97 -9.37 0.18 -1.04
CA GLU A 97 -8.43 -0.92 -0.97
C GLU A 97 -7.00 -0.47 -1.27
N LEU A 98 -6.09 -0.97 -0.45
CA LEU A 98 -4.65 -0.88 -0.67
C LEU A 98 -4.03 -2.27 -0.56
N GLU A 99 -3.29 -2.65 -1.60
CA GLU A 99 -2.44 -3.85 -1.59
C GLU A 99 -0.99 -3.46 -1.90
N VAL A 100 -0.07 -3.90 -1.03
CA VAL A 100 1.37 -3.72 -1.22
C VAL A 100 2.05 -5.06 -1.11
N ASP A 101 2.64 -5.52 -2.21
CA ASP A 101 3.31 -6.80 -2.32
C ASP A 101 4.79 -6.59 -2.58
N PHE A 102 5.63 -7.10 -1.68
CA PHE A 102 7.09 -7.00 -1.75
C PHE A 102 7.60 -5.55 -1.86
N GLY A 103 6.86 -4.60 -1.27
CA GLY A 103 7.24 -3.18 -1.21
C GLY A 103 8.44 -2.95 -0.30
N LYS A 104 9.39 -2.09 -0.73
CA LYS A 104 10.61 -1.78 0.06
C LYS A 104 10.57 -0.42 0.76
N PHE A 105 9.40 -0.06 1.30
CA PHE A 105 9.21 1.14 2.08
C PHE A 105 9.66 0.91 3.54
N GLU A 106 10.29 1.91 4.15
CA GLU A 106 10.57 1.92 5.60
C GLU A 106 9.28 1.84 6.41
N ILE A 107 8.25 2.55 5.97
CA ILE A 107 6.91 2.55 6.53
C ILE A 107 5.90 3.05 5.47
N VAL A 108 4.68 2.54 5.53
CA VAL A 108 3.54 3.04 4.75
C VAL A 108 2.61 3.81 5.69
N GLU A 109 2.43 5.10 5.44
CA GLU A 109 1.62 6.01 6.27
C GLU A 109 0.27 6.26 5.62
N LEU A 110 -0.79 5.80 6.28
CA LEU A 110 -2.18 5.94 5.85
C LEU A 110 -2.77 7.19 6.50
N THR A 111 -2.33 8.36 6.03
CA THR A 111 -2.55 9.65 6.70
C THR A 111 -4.03 10.05 6.74
N CYS A 112 -4.73 10.00 5.61
CA CYS A 112 -6.15 10.32 5.52
C CYS A 112 -6.84 9.54 4.39
N LEU A 113 -7.50 8.44 4.75
CA LEU A 113 -8.20 7.55 3.80
C LEU A 113 -9.59 7.20 4.38
N PRO A 114 -10.56 8.12 4.33
CA PRO A 114 -11.85 8.01 5.03
C PRO A 114 -12.71 6.82 4.61
N LYS A 115 -12.44 6.24 3.43
CA LYS A 115 -13.18 5.12 2.86
C LYS A 115 -12.38 3.82 2.80
N LEU A 116 -11.14 3.81 3.30
CA LEU A 116 -10.31 2.62 3.24
C LEU A 116 -10.92 1.54 4.10
N GLN A 117 -11.18 0.38 3.51
CA GLN A 117 -11.80 -0.77 4.16
C GLN A 117 -10.83 -1.94 4.29
N ARG A 118 -9.92 -2.08 3.33
CA ARG A 118 -9.00 -3.22 3.24
C ARG A 118 -7.56 -2.77 3.03
N VAL A 119 -6.66 -3.33 3.83
CA VAL A 119 -5.22 -3.20 3.65
C VAL A 119 -4.59 -4.58 3.65
N SER A 120 -3.79 -4.86 2.63
CA SER A 120 -2.91 -6.02 2.58
C SER A 120 -1.47 -5.56 2.38
N TYR A 121 -0.56 -6.01 3.25
CA TYR A 121 0.87 -5.79 3.07
C TYR A 121 1.61 -7.11 3.22
N LYS A 122 2.17 -7.60 2.10
CA LYS A 122 2.98 -8.80 2.04
C LYS A 122 4.44 -8.45 1.79
N GLY A 123 5.34 -9.07 2.54
CA GLY A 123 6.78 -9.01 2.29
C GLY A 123 7.40 -7.62 2.49
N TRP A 124 6.90 -6.82 3.44
CA TRP A 124 7.44 -5.49 3.74
C TRP A 124 8.93 -5.50 4.12
N PHE A 125 9.60 -4.35 3.99
CA PHE A 125 11.01 -4.19 4.37
C PHE A 125 11.24 -4.31 5.88
N ASN A 126 12.45 -4.72 6.30
CA ASN A 126 12.81 -4.74 7.72
C ASN A 126 13.18 -3.33 8.19
N SER A 127 12.28 -2.70 8.93
CA SER A 127 12.42 -1.36 9.49
C SER A 127 12.22 -1.36 11.00
N HIS A 128 12.74 -0.34 11.68
CA HIS A 128 12.53 -0.11 13.11
C HIS A 128 11.16 0.50 13.44
N LYS A 129 10.47 1.08 12.44
CA LYS A 129 9.20 1.82 12.61
C LYS A 129 7.93 0.96 12.48
N GLY A 130 8.05 -0.28 11.99
CA GLY A 130 6.89 -1.13 11.67
C GLY A 130 6.41 -0.94 10.22
N PRO A 131 5.48 -1.78 9.73
CA PRO A 131 5.08 -1.78 8.32
C PRO A 131 4.11 -0.65 7.96
N LEU A 132 3.25 -0.26 8.90
CA LEU A 132 2.12 0.64 8.68
C LEU A 132 1.99 1.64 9.83
N TYR A 133 1.57 2.85 9.48
CA TYR A 133 1.01 3.84 10.41
C TYR A 133 -0.42 4.17 9.97
N PHE A 134 -1.35 4.16 10.92
CA PHE A 134 -2.74 4.52 10.68
C PHE A 134 -3.02 5.93 11.22
N GLY A 135 -3.28 6.87 10.32
CA GLY A 135 -3.83 8.19 10.62
C GLY A 135 -5.35 8.13 10.68
N PHE A 136 -6.03 8.80 9.77
CA PHE A 136 -7.50 8.82 9.69
C PHE A 136 -8.05 7.73 8.73
N VAL A 137 -8.42 6.58 9.29
CA VAL A 137 -8.95 5.40 8.57
C VAL A 137 -10.21 4.81 9.22
N PRO A 138 -11.29 5.60 9.37
CA PRO A 138 -12.45 5.22 10.19
C PRO A 138 -13.24 4.00 9.70
N GLN A 139 -13.08 3.59 8.44
CA GLN A 139 -13.80 2.46 7.83
C GLN A 139 -12.94 1.20 7.67
N LEU A 140 -11.68 1.25 8.11
CA LEU A 140 -10.80 0.10 8.01
C LEU A 140 -11.41 -1.03 8.81
N SER A 141 -11.51 -2.21 8.22
CA SER A 141 -12.08 -3.39 8.88
C SER A 141 -11.31 -4.67 8.58
N LYS A 142 -10.55 -4.69 7.49
CA LYS A 142 -9.78 -5.87 7.06
C LYS A 142 -8.31 -5.53 6.93
N LEU A 143 -7.48 -6.16 7.75
CA LEU A 143 -6.04 -6.01 7.72
C LEU A 143 -5.38 -7.37 7.53
N ARG A 144 -4.62 -7.52 6.45
CA ARG A 144 -3.77 -8.69 6.18
C ARG A 144 -2.31 -8.27 6.19
N LEU A 145 -1.52 -8.91 7.04
CA LEU A 145 -0.08 -8.73 7.12
C LEU A 145 0.61 -10.07 6.94
N THR A 146 1.38 -10.20 5.87
CA THR A 146 2.19 -11.40 5.60
C THR A 146 3.67 -11.04 5.60
N LYS A 147 4.44 -11.55 6.57
CA LYS A 147 5.90 -11.39 6.55
C LYS A 147 6.55 -12.58 5.86
N ILE A 148 7.47 -12.29 4.94
CA ILE A 148 8.27 -13.28 4.22
C ILE A 148 9.74 -13.07 4.57
N GLY A 149 10.48 -14.17 4.71
CA GLY A 149 11.93 -14.19 4.89
C GLY A 149 12.38 -14.28 6.35
N THR A 150 13.58 -14.81 6.56
CA THR A 150 14.09 -15.24 7.89
C THR A 150 14.80 -14.15 8.69
N ARG A 151 14.99 -12.97 8.09
CA ARG A 151 15.75 -11.86 8.70
C ARG A 151 15.02 -11.34 9.95
N PRO A 152 15.74 -11.09 11.06
CA PRO A 152 15.15 -10.48 12.24
C PRO A 152 14.44 -9.18 11.89
N THR A 153 13.19 -9.06 12.30
CA THR A 153 12.39 -7.84 12.21
C THR A 153 12.00 -7.43 13.62
N ARG A 154 11.68 -6.15 13.82
CA ARG A 154 11.15 -5.70 15.11
C ARG A 154 9.85 -6.45 15.37
N THR A 155 9.70 -6.96 16.59
CA THR A 155 8.45 -7.54 17.04
C THR A 155 7.38 -6.45 17.10
N LEU A 156 6.26 -6.68 16.42
CA LEU A 156 5.14 -5.76 16.32
C LEU A 156 4.23 -5.88 17.55
N GLU A 157 3.93 -4.77 18.19
CA GLU A 157 2.88 -4.67 19.21
C GLU A 157 1.56 -4.31 18.51
N LEU A 158 0.56 -5.20 18.57
CA LEU A 158 -0.73 -4.98 17.93
C LEU A 158 -1.49 -3.84 18.60
N SER A 159 -1.39 -3.70 19.93
CA SER A 159 -2.03 -2.59 20.64
C SER A 159 -1.52 -1.22 20.16
N GLN A 160 -0.22 -1.12 19.88
CA GLN A 160 0.39 0.10 19.34
C GLN A 160 0.03 0.28 17.86
N LEU A 161 0.11 -0.78 17.05
CA LEU A 161 -0.20 -0.70 15.62
C LEU A 161 -1.65 -0.26 15.41
N LEU A 162 -2.60 -0.83 16.15
CA LEU A 162 -4.03 -0.62 15.94
C LEU A 162 -4.62 0.48 16.83
N ALA A 163 -3.79 1.23 17.57
CA ALA A 163 -4.25 2.25 18.52
C ALA A 163 -5.19 3.30 17.91
N ASN A 164 -4.98 3.64 16.63
CA ASN A 164 -5.76 4.64 15.90
C ASN A 164 -6.85 4.02 15.00
N VAL A 165 -6.99 2.70 15.01
CA VAL A 165 -7.99 2.01 14.20
C VAL A 165 -9.23 1.77 15.07
N PRO A 166 -10.40 2.35 14.73
CA PRO A 166 -11.56 2.31 15.62
C PRO A 166 -12.21 0.92 15.69
N TYR A 167 -12.03 0.09 14.66
CA TYR A 167 -12.65 -1.22 14.55
C TYR A 167 -11.87 -2.10 13.57
N ILE A 168 -11.75 -3.40 13.84
CA ILE A 168 -11.20 -4.40 12.91
C ILE A 168 -12.06 -5.66 12.99
N ASP A 169 -12.68 -6.05 11.87
CA ASP A 169 -13.47 -7.28 11.73
C ASP A 169 -12.57 -8.49 11.40
N ASN A 170 -11.61 -8.29 10.50
CA ASN A 170 -10.73 -9.34 10.03
C ASN A 170 -9.26 -8.94 10.16
N LEU A 171 -8.56 -9.57 11.11
CA LEU A 171 -7.11 -9.46 11.26
C LEU A 171 -6.45 -10.78 10.84
N HIS A 172 -5.72 -10.74 9.74
CA HIS A 172 -4.99 -11.90 9.22
C HIS A 172 -3.48 -11.67 9.33
N LEU A 173 -2.82 -12.45 10.18
CA LEU A 173 -1.37 -12.39 10.40
C LEU A 173 -0.74 -13.67 9.87
N ASP A 174 0.13 -13.54 8.88
CA ASP A 174 0.77 -14.67 8.21
C ASP A 174 2.29 -14.63 8.41
N PHE A 175 2.81 -15.69 9.03
CA PHE A 175 4.17 -15.81 9.53
C PHE A 175 5.07 -16.63 8.60
N GLN A 176 4.86 -16.55 7.28
CA GLN A 176 5.66 -17.26 6.25
C GLN A 176 7.19 -17.09 6.40
N SER A 177 7.65 -16.14 7.23
CA SER A 177 9.02 -15.93 7.68
C SER A 177 9.61 -16.99 8.63
N GLU A 178 8.89 -18.07 8.96
CA GLU A 178 9.25 -19.08 9.99
C GLU A 178 9.40 -18.52 11.43
N LYS A 179 9.20 -17.21 11.61
CA LYS A 179 9.32 -16.49 12.88
C LYS A 179 8.04 -15.73 13.20
N ILE A 180 7.66 -15.78 14.47
CA ILE A 180 6.59 -14.95 15.02
C ILE A 180 7.12 -13.53 15.18
N TRP A 181 6.59 -12.61 14.39
CA TRP A 181 6.98 -11.19 14.38
C TRP A 181 6.01 -10.29 15.14
N VAL A 182 5.10 -10.88 15.92
CA VAL A 182 4.11 -10.18 16.76
C VAL A 182 4.41 -10.47 18.23
N LEU A 183 4.33 -9.44 19.06
CA LEU A 183 4.60 -9.56 20.49
C LEU A 183 3.38 -10.19 21.15
N PRO A 184 3.55 -11.25 21.97
CA PRO A 184 2.46 -11.72 22.81
C PRO A 184 2.07 -10.63 23.82
N GLU A 185 0.87 -10.07 23.66
CA GLU A 185 0.34 -9.02 24.54
C GLU A 185 -0.78 -9.56 25.43
N SER A 186 -0.95 -8.96 26.60
CA SER A 186 -2.02 -9.37 27.51
C SER A 186 -3.40 -9.03 26.92
N PRO A 187 -4.46 -9.80 27.23
CA PRO A 187 -5.82 -9.49 26.78
C PRO A 187 -6.30 -8.08 27.15
N LYS A 188 -5.78 -7.50 28.23
CA LYS A 188 -6.12 -6.13 28.67
C LYS A 188 -5.69 -5.06 27.64
N LEU A 189 -4.59 -5.29 26.93
CA LEU A 189 -4.07 -4.39 25.91
C LEU A 189 -4.73 -4.61 24.55
N LEU A 190 -5.09 -5.85 24.24
CA LEU A 190 -5.64 -6.22 22.93
C LEU A 190 -7.16 -6.01 22.83
N ARG A 191 -7.90 -6.21 23.92
CA ARG A 191 -9.37 -6.07 23.90
C ARG A 191 -9.86 -4.73 23.33
N PRO A 192 -9.29 -3.56 23.68
CA PRO A 192 -9.77 -2.28 23.15
C PRO A 192 -9.56 -2.08 21.64
N VAL A 193 -8.65 -2.83 21.02
CA VAL A 193 -8.29 -2.66 19.59
C VAL A 193 -8.77 -3.81 18.69
N LEU A 194 -9.26 -4.91 19.27
CA LEU A 194 -9.76 -6.10 18.57
C LEU A 194 -11.25 -6.39 18.86
N SER A 195 -11.95 -5.48 19.54
CA SER A 195 -13.37 -5.63 19.91
C SER A 195 -14.33 -5.12 18.85
#